data_AF-A0A8T5PK53-F1
#
_entry.id   AF-A0A8T5PK53-F1
#
_cell.length_a   1.000
_cell.length_b   1.000
_cell.length_c   1.000
_cell.angle_alpha   90.00
_cell.angle_beta   90.00
_cell.angle_gamma   90.00
#
_symmetry.space_group_name_H-M   'P 1'
#
loop_
_entity.id
_entity.type
_entity.pdbx_description
1 polymer ?
#
loop_
_entity_poly.entity_id
_entity_poly.type
_entity_poly.pdbx_seq_one_letter_code
_entity_poly.pdbx_strand_id
1 'polypeptide(L)' 'MEEEQQEITRVRMPRDREVFGVVQQRLGGSRMKVLCLDGKARICRIPGRLKRSLWVREGDIVV' A
#
# COMPACT_ATOMS: atom_id res chain seq x y z
N MET A 1 17.48 19.74 14.05
CA MET A 1 17.37 18.97 12.80
C MET A 1 17.18 17.54 13.23
N GLU A 2 15.94 17.07 13.26
CA GLU A 2 15.65 15.68 13.64
C GLU A 2 16.00 14.80 12.44
N GLU A 3 17.02 13.96 12.60
CA GLU A 3 17.31 12.90 11.65
C GLU A 3 16.20 11.85 11.80
N GLU A 4 15.25 11.82 10.87
CA GLU A 4 14.29 10.73 10.76
C GLU A 4 15.07 9.42 10.54
N GLN A 5 15.20 8.64 11.60
CA GLN A 5 15.75 7.29 11.55
C GLN A 5 14.85 6.46 10.64
N GLN A 6 15.27 6.28 9.39
CA GLN A 6 14.60 5.39 8.46
C GLN A 6 14.77 3.96 8.98
N GLU A 7 13.76 3.44 9.68
CA GLU A 7 13.69 2.02 10.04
C GLU A 7 13.73 1.19 8.75
N ILE A 8 14.85 0.52 8.52
CA ILE A 8 15.06 -0.36 7.38
C ILE A 8 14.20 -1.62 7.61
N THR A 9 12.93 -1.52 7.27
CA THR A 9 12.02 -2.67 7.28
C THR A 9 12.30 -3.53 6.04
N ARG A 10 12.44 -4.84 6.23
CA ARG A 10 12.57 -5.79 5.11
C ARG A 10 11.29 -5.78 4.28
N VAL A 11 11.32 -5.12 3.12
CA VAL A 11 10.21 -5.10 2.17
C VAL A 11 10.27 -6.34 1.29
N ARG A 12 9.13 -7.02 1.10
CA ARG A 12 9.02 -8.11 0.12
C ARG A 12 9.08 -7.49 -1.27
N MET A 13 10.07 -7.89 -2.06
CA MET A 13 10.13 -7.51 -3.47
C MET A 13 8.94 -8.11 -4.22
N PRO A 14 8.23 -7.34 -5.07
CA PRO A 14 7.12 -7.82 -5.88
C PRO A 14 7.59 -8.96 -6.79
N ARG A 15 6.76 -10.00 -6.93
CA ARG A 15 7.01 -11.11 -7.85
C ARG A 15 6.08 -11.04 -9.06
N ASP A 16 6.61 -11.37 -10.24
CA ASP A 16 5.93 -11.58 -11.53
C ASP A 16 4.93 -10.49 -11.97
N ARG A 17 3.77 -10.43 -11.31
CA ARG A 17 2.63 -9.54 -11.63
C ARG A 17 2.23 -8.62 -10.47
N GLU A 18 2.93 -8.68 -9.34
CA GLU A 18 2.80 -7.73 -8.25
C GLU A 18 3.51 -6.42 -8.63
N VAL A 19 2.93 -5.29 -8.23
CA VAL A 19 3.50 -3.96 -8.46
C VAL A 19 3.32 -3.15 -7.19
N PHE A 20 4.34 -2.37 -6.85
CA PHE A 20 4.21 -1.40 -5.79
C PHE A 20 3.19 -0.32 -6.17
N GLY A 21 2.49 0.20 -5.17
CA GLY A 21 1.60 1.34 -5.36
C GLY A 21 1.43 2.13 -4.09
N VAL A 22 0.99 3.38 -4.25
CA VAL A 22 0.71 4.30 -3.16
C VAL A 22 -0.79 4.45 -3.00
N VAL A 23 -1.28 4.33 -1.78
CA VAL A 23 -2.72 4.53 -1.48
C VAL A 23 -3.05 6.01 -1.62
N GLN A 24 -3.92 6.34 -2.58
CA GLN A 24 -4.41 7.71 -2.75
C GLN A 24 -5.64 8.00 -1.90
N GLN A 25 -6.63 7.11 -1.93
CA GLN A 25 -7.92 7.38 -1.28
C GLN A 25 -8.58 6.08 -0.79
N ARG A 26 -9.20 6.15 0.39
CA ARG A 26 -10.06 5.07 0.89
C ARG A 26 -11.48 5.20 0.31
N LEU A 27 -11.97 4.16 -0.36
CA LEU A 27 -13.31 4.12 -0.97
C LEU A 27 -14.37 3.49 -0.06
N GLY A 28 -13.96 2.95 1.09
CA GLY A 28 -14.85 2.20 1.99
C GLY A 28 -15.03 0.74 1.55
N GLY A 29 -15.70 -0.07 2.37
CA GLY A 29 -15.95 -1.48 2.05
C GLY A 29 -14.70 -2.34 1.81
N SER A 30 -13.58 -2.01 2.47
CA SER A 30 -12.25 -2.62 2.26
C SER A 30 -11.63 -2.39 0.87
N ARG A 31 -12.14 -1.41 0.11
CA ARG A 31 -11.58 -0.97 -1.16
C ARG A 31 -10.84 0.34 -1.00
N MET A 32 -9.76 0.49 -1.76
CA MET A 32 -8.91 1.67 -1.79
C MET A 32 -8.47 1.94 -3.23
N LYS A 33 -8.32 3.21 -3.56
CA LYS A 33 -7.72 3.66 -4.82
C LYS A 33 -6.22 3.74 -4.61
N VAL A 34 -5.48 2.97 -5.41
CA VAL A 34 -4.02 2.88 -5.34
C VAL A 34 -3.46 3.34 -6.67
N LEU A 35 -2.47 4.23 -6.63
CA LEU A 35 -1.66 4.58 -7.77
C LEU A 35 -0.49 3.60 -7.85
N CYS A 36 -0.53 2.69 -8.82
CA CYS A 36 0.52 1.73 -9.01
C CYS A 36 1.71 2.36 -9.77
N LEU A 37 2.91 1.82 -9.57
CA LEU A 37 4.15 2.30 -10.21
C LEU A 37 4.14 2.19 -11.74
N ASP A 38 3.26 1.36 -12.30
CA ASP A 38 2.89 1.28 -13.72
C ASP A 38 2.07 2.50 -14.22
N GLY A 39 1.88 3.53 -13.38
CA GLY A 39 1.21 4.79 -13.73
C GLY A 39 -0.32 4.69 -13.77
N LYS A 40 -0.89 3.52 -13.45
CA LYS A 40 -2.33 3.26 -13.47
C LYS A 40 -2.92 3.35 -12.07
N ALA A 41 -4.06 4.04 -11.96
CA ALA A 41 -4.86 4.01 -10.75
C ALA A 41 -5.78 2.78 -10.76
N ARG A 42 -5.67 1.91 -9.76
CA ARG A 42 -6.47 0.70 -9.61
C ARG A 42 -7.24 0.72 -8.30
N ILE A 43 -8.38 0.03 -8.30
CA ILE A 43 -9.13 -0.21 -7.07
C ILE A 43 -8.63 -1.52 -6.48
N CYS A 44 -7.85 -1.43 -5.42
CA CYS A 44 -7.32 -2.57 -4.68
C CYS A 44 -8.22 -2.91 -3.49
N ARG A 45 -8.23 -4.18 -3.10
CA ARG A 45 -9.00 -4.69 -1.96
C ARG A 45 -8.05 -5.20 -0.89
N ILE A 46 -8.29 -4.82 0.37
CA ILE A 46 -7.57 -5.40 1.51
C ILE A 46 -8.07 -6.85 1.69
N PRO A 47 -7.17 -7.86 1.66
CA PRO A 47 -7.52 -9.25 1.97
C PRO A 47 -8.13 -9.35 3.37
N GLY A 48 -9.13 -10.21 3.55
CA GLY A 48 -9.84 -10.33 4.84
C GLY A 48 -8.92 -10.64 6.02
N ARG A 49 -7.87 -11.45 5.79
CA ARG A 49 -6.84 -11.77 6.79
C ARG A 49 -6.12 -10.53 7.33
N LEU A 50 -5.89 -9.53 6.49
CA LEU A 50 -5.14 -8.31 6.81
C LEU A 50 -6.04 -7.17 7.29
N LYS A 51 -7.34 -7.25 7.05
CA LYS A 51 -8.32 -6.19 7.37
C LYS A 51 -8.33 -5.78 8.85
N ARG A 52 -8.05 -6.71 9.77
CA ARG A 52 -8.03 -6.45 11.22
C ARG A 52 -6.66 -6.04 11.74
N SER A 53 -5.58 -6.47 11.09
CA SER A 53 -4.21 -6.29 11.58
C SER A 53 -3.51 -5.07 10.97
N LEU A 54 -3.88 -4.67 9.75
CA LEU A 54 -3.24 -3.58 9.02
C LEU A 54 -4.13 -2.35 8.98
N TRP A 55 -3.59 -1.23 9.47
CA TRP A 55 -4.23 0.07 9.39
C TRP A 55 -3.61 0.88 8.25
N VAL A 56 -4.16 0.77 7.04
CA VAL A 56 -3.56 1.36 5.83
C VAL A 56 -4.09 2.77 5.56
N ARG A 57 -3.33 3.83 5.77
CA ARG A 57 -3.73 5.23 5.53
C ARG A 57 -3.40 5.69 4.11
N GLU A 58 -3.84 6.89 3.76
CA GLU A 58 -3.45 7.54 2.51
C GLU A 58 -1.95 7.89 2.58
N GLY A 59 -1.21 7.64 1.50
CA GLY A 59 0.24 7.77 1.44
C GLY A 59 1.02 6.48 1.73
N ASP A 60 0.37 5.43 2.25
CA ASP A 60 1.05 4.16 2.51
C ASP A 60 1.44 3.44 1.21
N ILE A 61 2.62 2.81 1.21
CA ILE A 61 3.10 1.97 0.12
C ILE A 61 2.59 0.54 0.32
N VAL A 62 1.97 -0.01 -0.71
CA VAL A 62 1.41 -1.36 -0.75
C VAL A 62 1.95 -2.15 -1.94
N VAL A 63 1.99 -3.47 -1.82
CA VAL A 63 2.40 -4.43 -2.86
C VAL A 63 1.57 -5.70 -2.78
#